data_AF-A0A1C5IBN1-F1
#
_entry.id   AF-A0A1C5IBN1-F1
#
_cell.length_a   1.000
_cell.length_b   1.000
_cell.length_c   1.000
_cell.angle_alpha   90.00
_cell.angle_beta   90.00
_cell.angle_gamma   90.00
#
_symmetry.space_group_name_H-M   'P 1'
#
loop_
_entity.id
_entity.type
_entity.pdbx_description
1 polymer ?
#
loop_
_entity_poly.entity_id
_entity_poly.type
_entity_poly.pdbx_seq_one_letter_code
_entity_poly.pdbx_strand_id
1 'polypeptide(L)'
;MAVQLVGSARLGYSLNPKKNFRRFHESSDLDVAIISPELFDQAWGELREIIEDEMFANKKSYLRKLVFEECIALDVILPRLSFGERWSRSRDILIAHLGEAFMNCEVNYRLYRSHKSLRIYQLKSVVIARDRAIEEGVHHG
;
A
#
# COMPACT_ATOMS: atom_id res chain seq x y z
N MET A 1 -0.45 3.95 -17.75
CA MET A 1 0.12 3.75 -16.39
C MET A 1 0.18 5.09 -15.66
N ALA A 2 -0.17 5.13 -14.37
CA ALA A 2 -0.01 6.29 -13.50
C ALA A 2 0.66 5.89 -12.18
N VAL A 3 1.42 6.79 -11.57
CA VAL A 3 2.10 6.60 -10.28
C VAL A 3 1.78 7.80 -9.39
N GLN A 4 1.38 7.55 -8.14
CA GLN A 4 0.92 8.58 -7.22
C GLN A 4 1.40 8.28 -5.81
N LEU A 5 1.90 9.31 -5.11
CA LEU A 5 2.09 9.24 -3.66
C LEU A 5 0.72 9.37 -2.97
N VAL A 6 0.44 8.47 -2.04
CA VAL A 6 -0.81 8.42 -1.27
C VAL A 6 -0.52 8.33 0.22
N GLY A 7 -1.57 8.14 1.02
CA GLY A 7 -1.42 7.95 2.46
C GLY A 7 -0.88 9.19 3.17
N SER A 8 -0.12 8.95 4.24
CA SER A 8 0.29 10.02 5.16
C SER A 8 1.23 11.04 4.54
N ALA A 9 2.11 10.62 3.63
CA ALA A 9 3.04 11.50 2.93
C ALA A 9 2.32 12.47 1.98
N ARG A 10 1.15 12.09 1.45
CA ARG A 10 0.32 12.96 0.61
C ARG A 10 -0.56 13.91 1.43
N LEU A 11 -1.09 13.44 2.55
CA LEU A 11 -2.05 14.18 3.38
C LEU A 11 -1.41 15.04 4.48
N GLY A 12 -0.18 14.71 4.89
CA GLY A 12 0.49 15.30 6.05
C GLY A 12 0.18 14.59 7.38
N TYR A 13 -0.76 13.64 7.40
CA TYR A 13 -1.17 12.88 8.59
C TYR A 13 -1.62 11.47 8.24
N SER A 14 -1.45 10.55 9.18
CA SER A 14 -1.90 9.17 9.03
C SER A 14 -3.41 9.02 9.24
N LEU A 15 -4.11 8.45 8.25
CA LEU A 15 -5.50 8.00 8.39
C LEU A 15 -5.62 6.62 9.06
N ASN A 16 -4.51 5.97 9.43
CA ASN A 16 -4.59 4.75 10.22
C ASN A 16 -5.19 5.09 11.59
N PRO A 17 -6.35 4.51 11.94
CA PRO A 17 -7.04 4.82 13.19
C PRO A 17 -6.20 4.49 14.44
N LYS A 18 -5.26 3.55 14.35
CA LYS A 18 -4.36 3.22 15.47
C LYS A 18 -3.26 4.26 15.69
N LYS A 19 -3.07 5.19 14.74
CA LYS A 19 -2.03 6.22 14.77
C LYS A 19 -2.61 7.61 15.13
N ASN A 20 -3.89 7.74 15.50
CA ASN A 20 -4.53 8.98 15.99
C ASN A 20 -4.15 10.25 15.20
N PHE A 21 -4.29 10.22 13.86
CA PHE A 21 -3.91 11.34 12.98
C PHE A 21 -2.47 11.86 13.16
N ARG A 22 -1.54 10.98 13.56
CA ARG A 22 -0.12 11.31 13.69
C ARG A 22 0.39 11.99 12.42
N ARG A 23 1.06 13.13 12.60
CA ARG A 23 1.70 13.88 11.51
C ARG A 23 2.74 13.03 10.79
N PHE A 24 2.86 13.23 9.49
CA PHE A 24 3.92 12.66 8.70
C PHE A 24 5.28 13.17 9.21
N HIS A 25 6.26 12.28 9.25
CA HIS A 25 7.63 12.54 9.67
C HIS A 25 8.55 11.49 9.03
N GLU A 26 9.84 11.65 9.21
CA GLU A 26 10.90 10.87 8.54
C GLU A 26 10.85 9.35 8.74
N SER A 27 10.30 8.85 9.86
CA SER A 27 10.07 7.41 10.09
C SER A 27 8.67 6.93 9.67
N SER A 28 7.91 7.75 8.95
CA SER A 28 6.64 7.33 8.36
C SER A 28 6.86 6.64 7.02
N ASP A 29 6.10 5.58 6.78
CA ASP A 29 6.12 4.82 5.53
C ASP A 29 5.69 5.70 4.33
N LEU A 30 6.25 5.41 3.15
CA LEU A 30 5.87 6.03 1.88
C LEU A 30 4.98 5.08 1.09
N ASP A 31 3.69 5.41 1.03
CA ASP A 31 2.72 4.63 0.25
C ASP A 31 2.65 5.15 -1.19
N VAL A 32 3.01 4.29 -2.14
CA VAL A 32 2.99 4.60 -3.59
C VAL A 32 1.92 3.76 -4.28
N ALA A 33 0.92 4.43 -4.84
CA ALA A 33 -0.10 3.82 -5.68
C ALA A 33 0.35 3.80 -7.14
N ILE A 34 0.25 2.64 -7.77
CA ILE A 34 0.56 2.42 -9.19
C ILE A 34 -0.71 1.93 -9.85
N ILE A 35 -1.10 2.55 -10.96
CA ILE A 35 -2.32 2.21 -11.69
C ILE A 35 -1.92 1.79 -13.10
N SER A 36 -2.10 0.50 -13.39
CA SER A 36 -1.89 -0.08 -14.72
C SER A 36 -2.68 -1.39 -14.80
N PRO A 37 -3.71 -1.45 -15.66
CA PRO A 37 -4.42 -2.70 -15.93
C PRO A 37 -3.49 -3.81 -16.41
N GLU A 38 -2.50 -3.47 -17.23
CA GLU A 38 -1.59 -4.43 -17.86
C GLU A 38 -0.66 -5.07 -16.83
N LEU A 39 -0.01 -4.25 -16.00
CA LEU A 39 0.83 -4.76 -14.90
C LEU A 39 -0.01 -5.50 -13.86
N PHE A 40 -1.24 -5.05 -13.62
CA PHE A 40 -2.14 -5.71 -12.69
C PHE A 40 -2.48 -7.12 -13.16
N ASP A 41 -2.88 -7.28 -14.42
CA ASP A 41 -3.25 -8.59 -14.98
C ASP A 41 -2.03 -9.53 -15.02
N GLN A 42 -0.84 -9.01 -15.34
CA GLN A 42 0.42 -9.76 -15.24
C GLN A 42 0.70 -10.22 -13.80
N ALA A 43 0.74 -9.28 -12.85
CA ALA A 43 1.03 -9.57 -11.45
C ALA A 43 -0.03 -10.47 -10.80
N TRP A 44 -1.28 -10.36 -11.22
CA TRP A 44 -2.35 -11.26 -10.76
C TRP A 44 -2.14 -12.68 -11.28
N GLY A 45 -1.74 -12.84 -12.54
CA GLY A 45 -1.35 -14.13 -13.10
C GLY A 45 -0.32 -14.84 -12.22
N GLU A 46 0.79 -14.16 -11.93
CA GLU A 46 1.89 -14.65 -11.10
C GLU A 46 1.46 -14.85 -9.63
N LEU A 47 0.63 -13.95 -9.08
CA LEU A 47 0.13 -14.04 -7.71
C LEU A 47 -0.62 -15.34 -7.47
N ARG A 48 -1.39 -15.85 -8.44
CA ARG A 48 -2.14 -17.11 -8.27
C ARG A 48 -1.22 -18.31 -7.99
N GLU A 49 -0.02 -18.30 -8.53
CA GLU A 49 0.98 -19.33 -8.28
C GLU A 49 1.70 -19.06 -6.95
N ILE A 50 2.07 -17.80 -6.70
CA ILE A 50 2.78 -17.38 -5.48
C ILE A 50 1.97 -17.69 -4.20
N ILE A 51 0.65 -17.49 -4.20
CA ILE A 51 -0.18 -17.72 -2.99
C ILE A 51 -0.39 -19.18 -2.63
N GLU A 52 0.03 -20.13 -3.47
CA GLU A 52 -0.01 -21.55 -3.14
C GLU A 52 1.24 -22.02 -2.39
N ASP A 53 2.30 -21.23 -2.37
CA ASP A 53 3.48 -21.44 -1.52
C ASP A 53 3.13 -21.26 -0.03
N GLU A 54 3.52 -22.21 0.81
CA GLU A 54 3.29 -22.22 2.27
C GLU A 54 3.84 -20.98 2.97
N MET A 55 4.88 -20.35 2.42
CA MET A 55 5.43 -19.08 2.92
C MET A 55 4.39 -17.96 2.99
N PHE A 56 3.31 -18.04 2.20
CA PHE A 56 2.24 -17.05 2.15
C PHE A 56 0.97 -17.49 2.87
N ALA A 57 0.94 -18.65 3.56
CA ALA A 57 -0.26 -19.19 4.21
C ALA A 57 -0.94 -18.16 5.12
N ASN A 58 -0.16 -17.44 5.94
CA ASN A 58 -0.66 -16.41 6.86
C ASN A 58 -1.10 -15.11 6.18
N LYS A 59 -0.73 -14.89 4.90
CA LYS A 59 -1.07 -13.70 4.10
C LYS A 59 -2.11 -13.98 3.02
N LYS A 60 -2.45 -15.24 2.77
CA LYS A 60 -3.33 -15.69 1.67
C LYS A 60 -4.70 -15.03 1.69
N SER A 61 -5.37 -15.00 2.85
CA SER A 61 -6.67 -14.35 3.02
C SER A 61 -6.60 -12.84 2.71
N TYR A 62 -5.55 -12.17 3.20
CA TYR A 62 -5.31 -10.75 2.96
C TYR A 62 -5.07 -10.45 1.48
N LEU A 63 -4.20 -11.22 0.81
CA LEU A 63 -3.91 -11.05 -0.62
C LEU A 63 -5.15 -11.31 -1.48
N ARG A 64 -5.91 -12.37 -1.20
CA ARG A 64 -7.17 -12.67 -1.90
C ARG A 64 -8.18 -11.54 -1.76
N LYS A 65 -8.36 -11.02 -0.53
CA LYS A 65 -9.24 -9.87 -0.28
C LYS A 65 -8.86 -8.68 -1.17
N LEU A 66 -7.57 -8.34 -1.24
CA LEU A 66 -7.13 -7.18 -2.03
C LEU A 66 -7.36 -7.38 -3.53
N VAL A 67 -7.16 -8.58 -4.05
CA VAL A 67 -7.42 -8.87 -5.48
C VAL A 67 -8.89 -8.66 -5.82
N PHE A 68 -9.83 -9.02 -4.93
CA PHE A 68 -11.25 -8.69 -5.11
C PHE A 68 -11.53 -7.18 -5.11
N GLU A 69 -10.66 -6.39 -4.49
CA GLU A 69 -10.71 -4.92 -4.52
C GLU A 69 -9.90 -4.35 -5.70
N GLU A 70 -9.46 -5.20 -6.64
CA GLU A 70 -8.59 -4.85 -7.76
C GLU A 70 -7.30 -4.13 -7.33
N CYS A 71 -6.73 -4.62 -6.23
CA CYS A 71 -5.49 -4.14 -5.62
C CYS A 71 -4.53 -5.31 -5.34
N ILE A 72 -3.24 -5.09 -5.53
CA ILE A 72 -2.18 -6.04 -5.19
C ILE A 72 -1.16 -5.35 -4.27
N ALA A 73 -0.85 -6.03 -3.16
CA ALA A 73 0.16 -5.61 -2.19
C ALA A 73 1.56 -6.00 -2.67
N LEU A 74 2.21 -5.13 -3.43
CA LEU A 74 3.54 -5.44 -3.96
C LEU A 74 4.58 -5.50 -2.83
N ASP A 75 4.42 -4.73 -1.75
CA ASP A 75 5.22 -4.85 -0.52
C ASP A 75 5.31 -6.29 0.03
N VAL A 76 4.31 -7.13 -0.26
CA VAL A 76 4.26 -8.53 0.19
C VAL A 76 4.89 -9.50 -0.81
N ILE A 77 4.68 -9.29 -2.11
CA ILE A 77 4.97 -10.30 -3.15
C ILE A 77 6.05 -9.87 -4.16
N LEU A 78 6.48 -8.60 -4.14
CA LEU A 78 7.34 -8.03 -5.17
C LEU A 78 8.58 -8.88 -5.48
N PRO A 79 9.33 -9.43 -4.50
CA PRO A 79 10.51 -10.23 -4.80
C PRO A 79 10.26 -11.52 -5.60
N ARG A 80 9.01 -12.00 -5.63
CA ARG A 80 8.61 -13.21 -6.38
C ARG A 80 8.02 -12.89 -7.75
N LEU A 81 7.81 -11.60 -8.05
CA LEU A 81 7.31 -11.19 -9.37
C LEU A 81 8.44 -11.11 -10.39
N SER A 82 8.12 -11.35 -11.65
CA SER A 82 9.04 -11.29 -12.79
C SER A 82 9.76 -9.94 -12.93
N PHE A 83 9.14 -8.84 -12.48
CA PHE A 83 9.72 -7.50 -12.46
C PHE A 83 10.24 -7.06 -11.08
N GLY A 84 10.23 -7.96 -10.09
CA GLY A 84 10.50 -7.70 -8.68
C GLY A 84 11.87 -7.12 -8.40
N GLU A 85 12.91 -7.70 -9.00
CA GLU A 85 14.29 -7.28 -8.81
C GLU A 85 14.51 -5.84 -9.31
N ARG A 86 14.05 -5.54 -10.53
CA ARG A 86 14.17 -4.21 -11.13
C ARG A 86 13.48 -3.14 -10.29
N TRP A 87 12.32 -3.46 -9.72
CA TRP A 87 11.54 -2.54 -8.91
C TRP A 87 12.13 -2.36 -7.52
N SER A 88 12.66 -3.43 -6.91
CA SER A 88 13.41 -3.36 -5.65
C SER A 88 14.62 -2.44 -5.78
N ARG A 89 15.39 -2.57 -6.88
CA ARG A 89 16.49 -1.66 -7.17
C ARG A 89 16.05 -0.21 -7.35
N SER A 90 14.92 0.01 -8.02
CA SER A 90 14.37 1.36 -8.23
C SER A 90 13.91 1.99 -6.92
N ARG A 91 13.37 1.19 -5.99
CA ARG A 91 13.04 1.59 -4.62
C ARG A 91 14.27 2.03 -3.85
N ASP A 92 15.35 1.25 -3.90
CA ASP A 92 16.56 1.55 -3.15
C ASP A 92 17.22 2.84 -3.68
N ILE A 93 17.19 3.04 -5.01
CA ILE A 93 17.61 4.30 -5.64
C ILE A 93 16.73 5.47 -5.16
N LEU A 94 15.39 5.30 -5.11
CA LEU A 94 14.49 6.35 -4.62
C LEU A 94 14.82 6.76 -3.18
N ILE A 95 15.01 5.79 -2.28
CA ILE A 95 15.35 6.05 -0.88
C ILE A 95 16.68 6.82 -0.78
N ALA A 96 17.69 6.42 -1.55
CA ALA A 96 18.97 7.14 -1.59
C ALA A 96 18.83 8.60 -2.04
N HIS A 97 17.91 8.89 -2.97
CA HIS A 97 17.64 10.26 -3.42
C HIS A 97 16.85 11.11 -2.42
N LEU A 98 16.04 10.50 -1.55
CA LEU A 98 15.29 11.21 -0.51
C LEU A 98 16.21 11.73 0.62
N GLY A 99 17.43 11.20 0.72
CA GLY A 99 18.44 11.62 1.68
C GLY A 99 18.38 10.88 3.01
N GLU A 100 19.36 11.16 3.87
CA GLU A 100 19.62 10.41 5.11
C GLU A 100 18.42 10.33 6.05
N ALA A 101 17.62 11.39 6.13
CA ALA A 101 16.43 11.45 6.97
C ALA A 101 15.42 10.31 6.65
N PHE A 102 15.32 9.90 5.38
CA PHE A 102 14.37 8.89 4.93
C PHE A 102 15.01 7.51 4.71
N MET A 103 16.26 7.28 5.12
CA MET A 103 16.94 5.99 4.90
C MET A 103 16.23 4.79 5.55
N ASN A 104 15.54 5.02 6.66
CA ASN A 104 14.79 3.99 7.36
C ASN A 104 13.31 3.93 6.94
N CYS A 105 12.92 4.67 5.92
CA CYS A 105 11.55 4.70 5.44
C CYS A 105 11.23 3.45 4.60
N GLU A 106 10.17 2.75 4.97
CA GLU A 106 9.62 1.69 4.12
C GLU A 106 8.80 2.29 2.97
N VAL A 107 9.12 1.89 1.74
CA VAL A 107 8.33 2.27 0.56
C VAL A 107 7.40 1.13 0.19
N ASN A 108 6.11 1.35 0.36
CA ASN A 108 5.06 0.38 0.12
C ASN A 108 4.38 0.64 -1.23
N TYR A 109 4.49 -0.31 -2.14
CA TYR A 109 3.85 -0.23 -3.45
C TYR A 109 2.51 -0.95 -3.46
N ARG A 110 1.47 -0.27 -3.95
CA ARG A 110 0.14 -0.85 -4.20
C ARG A 110 -0.20 -0.73 -5.67
N LEU A 111 -0.42 -1.88 -6.31
CA LEU A 111 -0.78 -1.95 -7.72
C LEU A 111 -2.30 -2.08 -7.85
N TYR A 112 -2.91 -1.10 -8.48
CA TYR A 112 -4.34 -1.03 -8.73
C TYR A 112 -4.63 -1.24 -10.21
N ARG A 113 -5.71 -1.98 -10.51
CA ARG A 113 -6.15 -2.17 -11.89
C ARG A 113 -6.64 -0.87 -12.51
N SER A 114 -7.28 -0.01 -11.72
CA SER A 114 -7.86 1.25 -12.21
C SER A 114 -7.83 2.38 -11.17
N HIS A 115 -8.03 3.61 -11.62
CA HIS A 115 -8.26 4.76 -10.73
C HIS A 115 -9.50 4.58 -9.84
N LYS A 116 -10.52 3.85 -10.32
CA LYS A 116 -11.72 3.56 -9.54
C LYS A 116 -11.37 2.67 -8.34
N SER A 117 -10.57 1.64 -8.55
CA SER A 117 -10.11 0.72 -7.51
C SER A 117 -9.29 1.45 -6.43
N LEU A 118 -8.37 2.33 -6.84
CA LEU A 118 -7.66 3.22 -5.91
C LEU A 118 -8.63 4.11 -5.12
N ARG A 119 -9.57 4.77 -5.79
CA ARG A 119 -10.54 5.66 -5.11
C ARG A 119 -11.37 4.91 -4.08
N ILE A 120 -11.86 3.72 -4.41
CA ILE A 120 -12.63 2.87 -3.49
C ILE A 120 -11.79 2.51 -2.26
N TYR A 121 -10.52 2.14 -2.45
CA TYR A 121 -9.61 1.83 -1.36
C TYR A 121 -9.42 3.04 -0.41
N GLN A 122 -9.15 4.23 -0.97
CA GLN A 122 -8.98 5.45 -0.16
C GLN A 122 -10.27 5.84 0.57
N LEU A 123 -11.43 5.72 -0.07
CA LEU A 123 -12.71 5.99 0.58
C LEU A 123 -12.98 5.07 1.77
N LYS A 124 -12.65 3.77 1.65
CA LYS A 124 -12.76 2.83 2.78
C LYS A 124 -11.89 3.28 3.96
N SER A 125 -10.65 3.69 3.71
CA SER A 125 -9.76 4.20 4.77
C SER A 125 -10.32 5.43 5.48
N VAL A 126 -10.90 6.37 4.72
CA VAL A 126 -11.54 7.57 5.29
C VAL A 126 -12.77 7.23 6.13
N VAL A 127 -13.63 6.32 5.65
CA VAL A 127 -14.82 5.87 6.39
C VAL A 127 -14.42 5.22 7.72
N ILE A 128 -13.42 4.32 7.69
CA ILE A 128 -12.91 3.68 8.92
C ILE A 128 -12.34 4.73 9.89
N ALA A 129 -11.57 5.69 9.40
CA ALA A 129 -11.00 6.75 10.24
C ALA A 129 -12.10 7.63 10.86
N ARG A 130 -13.15 7.96 10.09
CA ARG A 130 -14.32 8.72 10.55
C ARG A 130 -15.08 7.97 11.64
N ASP A 131 -15.46 6.73 11.37
CA ASP A 131 -16.31 5.95 12.28
C ASP A 131 -15.64 5.78 13.64
N ARG A 132 -14.32 5.52 13.63
CA ARG A 132 -13.56 5.44 14.86
C ARG A 132 -13.42 6.78 15.60
N ALA A 133 -13.23 7.89 14.88
CA ALA A 133 -13.20 9.21 15.51
C ALA A 133 -14.54 9.55 16.21
N ILE A 134 -15.66 9.09 15.64
CA ILE A 134 -16.98 9.21 16.26
C ILE A 134 -17.07 8.34 17.52
N GLU A 135 -16.70 7.06 17.43
CA GLU A 135 -16.69 6.15 18.59
C GLU A 135 -15.85 6.70 19.75
N GLU A 136 -14.63 7.15 19.46
CA GLU A 136 -13.73 7.73 20.46
C GLU A 136 -14.34 9.01 21.08
N GLY A 137 -14.95 9.88 20.28
CA GLY A 137 -15.63 11.08 20.78
C GLY A 137 -16.83 10.79 21.70
N VAL A 138 -17.61 9.73 21.40
CA VAL A 138 -18.74 9.29 22.24
C VAL A 138 -18.28 8.69 23.56
N HIS A 139 -17.11 8.04 23.60
CA HIS A 139 -16.59 7.45 24.84
C HIS A 139 -15.93 8.45 25.80
N HIS A 140 -15.64 9.68 25.35
CA HIS A 140 -14.95 10.71 26.15
C HIS A 140 -15.82 11.95 26.44
N GLY A 141 -17.10 11.93 26.08
CA GLY A 141 -18.10 12.98 26.39
C GLY A 141 -19.10 12.51 27.43
#